data_AF-A0A965ZRZ3-F1
#
_entry.id   AF-A0A965ZRZ3-F1
#
_cell.length_a   1.000
_cell.length_b   1.000
_cell.length_c   1.000
_cell.angle_alpha   90.00
_cell.angle_beta   90.00
_cell.angle_gamma   90.00
#
_symmetry.space_group_name_H-M   'P 1'
#
loop_
_entity.id
_entity.type
_entity.pdbx_description
1 polymer ?
#
loop_
_entity_poly.entity_id
_entity_poly.type
_entity_poly.pdbx_seq_one_letter_code
_entity_poly.pdbx_strand_id
1 'polypeptide(L)'
;MTIDPIVALSIRIFLGGLFSLTVWHKLSDLNRFTQVIRSYFRNTLPLNSIGLYLIAGVVIACELSIAFSAVTMRSHEFLGASASTLLVLYAVAMGMNILRGNRLLDCGCSWGGDTPVSGLLVLRNLLLACGVLTLIMPIEARTLTTFEIANSAALAFCAYLIYLAVDQLINNHNLVQESLK
;
A
#
# COMPACT_ATOMS: atom_id res chain seq x y z
N MET A 1 -25.53 1.19 -7.56
CA MET A 1 -24.84 2.40 -7.11
C MET A 1 -23.67 2.62 -8.05
N THR A 2 -23.54 3.82 -8.61
CA THR A 2 -22.43 4.21 -9.49
C THR A 2 -21.48 5.13 -8.74
N ILE A 3 -20.23 5.19 -9.17
CA ILE A 3 -19.22 6.12 -8.61
C ILE A 3 -19.02 7.27 -9.59
N ASP A 4 -18.93 8.48 -9.04
CA ASP A 4 -18.60 9.66 -9.81
C ASP A 4 -17.16 9.55 -10.38
N PRO A 5 -16.95 9.87 -11.67
CA PRO A 5 -15.65 9.72 -12.32
C PRO A 5 -14.53 10.58 -11.72
N ILE A 6 -14.84 11.68 -11.01
CA ILE A 6 -13.85 12.50 -10.28
C ILE A 6 -13.24 11.66 -9.17
N VAL A 7 -14.09 11.02 -8.35
CA VAL A 7 -13.65 10.16 -7.24
C VAL A 7 -12.84 8.99 -7.77
N ALA A 8 -13.31 8.35 -8.85
CA ALA A 8 -12.61 7.22 -9.46
C ALA A 8 -11.22 7.63 -10.00
N LEU A 9 -11.10 8.80 -10.63
CA LEU A 9 -9.83 9.33 -11.12
C LEU A 9 -8.89 9.72 -9.97
N SER A 10 -9.41 10.33 -8.91
CA SER A 10 -8.61 10.65 -7.71
C SER A 10 -8.02 9.41 -7.06
N ILE A 11 -8.83 8.36 -6.87
CA ILE A 11 -8.34 7.09 -6.31
C ILE A 11 -7.26 6.49 -7.21
N ARG A 12 -7.45 6.52 -8.53
CA ARG A 12 -6.45 6.04 -9.50
C ARG A 12 -5.11 6.76 -9.38
N ILE A 13 -5.12 8.10 -9.39
CA ILE A 13 -3.90 8.91 -9.29
C ILE A 13 -3.20 8.62 -7.97
N PHE A 14 -3.96 8.57 -6.86
CA PHE A 14 -3.44 8.25 -5.55
C PHE A 14 -2.79 6.85 -5.51
N LEU A 15 -3.47 5.81 -6.02
CA LEU A 15 -2.95 4.45 -6.08
C LEU A 15 -1.70 4.35 -6.96
N GLY A 16 -1.72 5.01 -8.12
CA GLY A 16 -0.59 5.06 -9.03
C GLY A 16 0.64 5.66 -8.35
N GLY A 17 0.48 6.78 -7.66
CA GLY A 17 1.56 7.40 -6.87
C GLY A 17 2.05 6.48 -5.75
N LEU A 18 1.13 5.97 -4.92
CA LEU A 18 1.45 5.11 -3.79
C LEU A 18 2.23 3.86 -4.23
N PHE A 19 1.72 3.10 -5.18
CA PHE A 19 2.34 1.84 -5.61
C PHE A 19 3.62 2.05 -6.43
N SER A 20 3.71 3.11 -7.23
CA SER A 20 4.97 3.44 -7.94
C SER A 20 6.09 3.70 -6.94
N LEU A 21 5.77 4.41 -5.85
CA LEU A 21 6.73 4.73 -4.82
C LEU A 21 7.10 3.51 -3.97
N THR A 22 6.16 2.64 -3.61
CA THR A 22 6.49 1.40 -2.88
C THR A 22 7.40 0.49 -3.71
N VAL A 23 7.14 0.36 -5.02
CA VAL A 23 8.00 -0.40 -5.93
C VAL A 23 9.39 0.21 -5.99
N TRP A 24 9.48 1.54 -6.14
CA TRP A 24 10.76 2.24 -6.16
C TRP A 24 11.61 1.97 -4.92
N HIS A 25 10.99 2.04 -3.72
CA HIS A 25 11.69 1.80 -2.46
C HIS A 25 12.21 0.37 -2.34
N LYS A 26 11.42 -0.62 -2.77
CA LYS A 26 11.80 -2.03 -2.72
C LYS A 26 12.86 -2.41 -3.74
N LEU A 27 12.85 -1.77 -4.90
CA LEU A 27 13.91 -1.94 -5.90
C LEU A 27 15.20 -1.25 -5.48
N SER A 28 15.11 -0.12 -4.78
CA SER A 28 16.28 0.63 -4.29
C SER A 28 17.09 -0.14 -3.26
N ASP A 29 16.44 -0.94 -2.40
CA ASP A 29 17.11 -1.82 -1.45
C ASP A 29 16.43 -3.19 -1.37
N LEU A 30 16.61 -3.98 -2.44
CA LEU A 30 16.05 -5.32 -2.53
C LEU A 30 16.56 -6.24 -1.42
N ASN A 31 17.82 -6.07 -0.99
CA ASN A 31 18.40 -6.87 0.07
C ASN A 31 17.68 -6.65 1.39
N ARG A 32 17.44 -5.39 1.78
CA ARG A 32 16.63 -5.08 2.96
C ARG A 32 15.20 -5.63 2.83
N PHE A 33 14.58 -5.52 1.65
CA PHE A 33 13.25 -6.08 1.45
C PHE A 33 13.21 -7.61 1.60
N THR A 34 14.24 -8.34 1.15
CA THR A 34 14.33 -9.80 1.40
C THR A 34 14.52 -10.14 2.88
N GLN A 35 15.21 -9.30 3.65
CA GLN A 35 15.35 -9.47 5.10
C GLN A 35 14.00 -9.27 5.82
N VAL A 36 13.21 -8.29 5.36
CA VAL A 36 11.83 -8.10 5.78
C VAL A 36 11.00 -9.35 5.48
N ILE A 37 11.03 -9.88 4.25
CA ILE A 37 10.30 -11.11 3.92
C ILE A 37 10.75 -12.28 4.81
N ARG A 38 12.06 -12.42 5.05
CA ARG A 38 12.60 -13.46 5.91
C ARG A 38 12.05 -13.38 7.33
N SER A 39 11.86 -12.19 7.88
CA SER A 39 11.30 -12.02 9.23
C SER A 39 9.80 -12.35 9.28
N TYR A 40 9.03 -12.10 8.20
CA TYR A 40 7.64 -12.59 8.08
C TYR A 40 7.56 -14.13 8.08
N PHE A 41 8.47 -14.82 7.39
CA PHE A 41 8.43 -16.27 7.22
C PHE A 41 9.26 -17.09 8.22
N ARG A 42 10.02 -16.43 9.12
CA ARG A 42 11.00 -17.05 10.04
C ARG A 42 10.54 -18.35 10.72
N ASN A 43 9.29 -18.40 11.19
CA ASN A 43 8.75 -19.55 11.93
C ASN A 43 7.76 -20.39 11.11
N THR A 44 7.52 -20.07 9.84
CA THR A 44 6.50 -20.74 9.00
C THR A 44 7.12 -21.56 7.88
N LEU A 45 8.17 -21.06 7.22
CA LEU A 45 8.86 -21.80 6.16
C LEU A 45 10.38 -21.64 6.25
N PRO A 46 11.16 -22.74 6.14
CA PRO A 46 12.61 -22.66 5.94
C PRO A 46 12.90 -22.24 4.49
N LEU A 47 12.84 -20.93 4.22
CA LEU A 47 13.13 -20.38 2.90
C LEU A 47 14.64 -20.21 2.73
N ASN A 48 15.18 -20.85 1.68
CA ASN A 48 16.53 -20.57 1.19
C ASN A 48 16.58 -19.19 0.52
N SER A 49 17.79 -18.63 0.31
CA SER A 49 17.95 -17.30 -0.30
C SER A 49 17.17 -17.14 -1.61
N ILE A 50 17.17 -18.16 -2.47
CA ILE A 50 16.43 -18.17 -3.74
C ILE A 50 14.91 -17.98 -3.49
N GLY A 51 14.34 -18.66 -2.50
CA GLY A 51 12.92 -18.54 -2.16
C GLY A 51 12.54 -17.13 -1.68
N LEU A 52 13.42 -16.47 -0.93
CA LEU A 52 13.21 -15.09 -0.48
C LEU A 52 13.17 -14.12 -1.66
N TYR A 53 14.11 -14.22 -2.60
CA TYR A 53 14.11 -13.37 -3.80
C TYR A 53 12.93 -13.65 -4.73
N LEU A 54 12.47 -14.91 -4.83
CA LEU A 54 11.27 -15.26 -5.60
C LEU A 54 10.02 -14.58 -5.02
N ILE A 55 9.80 -14.68 -3.72
CA ILE A 55 8.66 -14.02 -3.05
C ILE A 55 8.78 -12.50 -3.21
N ALA A 56 9.98 -11.94 -3.03
CA ALA A 56 10.21 -10.51 -3.23
C ALA A 56 9.84 -10.06 -4.65
N GLY A 57 10.27 -10.82 -5.66
CA GLY A 57 9.97 -10.57 -7.06
C GLY A 57 8.47 -10.65 -7.34
N VAL A 58 7.76 -11.64 -6.79
CA VAL A 58 6.30 -11.76 -6.94
C VAL A 58 5.58 -10.55 -6.34
N VAL A 59 5.95 -10.13 -5.12
CA VAL A 59 5.34 -8.97 -4.48
C VAL A 59 5.58 -7.69 -5.28
N ILE A 60 6.82 -7.45 -5.72
CA ILE A 60 7.17 -6.28 -6.55
C ILE A 60 6.41 -6.33 -7.89
N ALA A 61 6.28 -7.50 -8.52
CA ALA A 61 5.53 -7.66 -9.76
C ALA A 61 4.04 -7.36 -9.56
N CYS A 62 3.43 -7.81 -8.46
CA CYS A 62 2.06 -7.46 -8.10
C CYS A 62 1.89 -5.95 -7.93
N GLU A 63 2.77 -5.29 -7.18
CA GLU A 63 2.72 -3.84 -6.96
C GLU A 63 2.92 -3.05 -8.26
N LEU A 64 3.86 -3.48 -9.10
CA LEU A 64 4.10 -2.88 -10.40
C LEU A 64 2.91 -3.05 -11.33
N SER A 65 2.24 -4.21 -11.30
CA SER A 65 1.02 -4.44 -12.10
C SER A 65 -0.12 -3.50 -11.69
N ILE A 66 -0.25 -3.20 -10.40
CA ILE A 66 -1.24 -2.26 -9.86
C ILE A 66 -0.88 -0.83 -10.29
N ALA A 67 0.38 -0.42 -10.14
CA ALA A 67 0.88 0.88 -10.59
C ALA A 67 0.64 1.08 -12.11
N PHE A 68 0.96 0.05 -12.91
CA PHE A 68 0.75 0.08 -14.35
C PHE A 68 -0.74 0.12 -14.73
N SER A 69 -1.59 -0.62 -14.02
CA SER A 69 -3.04 -0.59 -14.23
C SER A 69 -3.63 0.78 -13.86
N ALA A 70 -3.07 1.48 -12.87
CA ALA A 70 -3.50 2.83 -12.50
C ALA A 70 -3.21 3.85 -13.61
N VAL A 71 -2.07 3.70 -14.32
CA VAL A 71 -1.66 4.61 -15.40
C VAL A 71 -2.37 4.31 -16.72
N THR A 72 -2.50 3.04 -17.09
CA THR A 72 -3.02 2.64 -18.42
C THR A 72 -4.54 2.75 -18.57
N MET A 73 -5.26 3.06 -17.49
CA MET A 73 -6.72 3.23 -17.46
C MET A 73 -7.55 2.02 -17.94
N ARG A 74 -6.93 0.85 -18.15
CA ARG A 74 -7.54 -0.28 -18.87
C ARG A 74 -8.74 -0.91 -18.16
N SER A 75 -8.68 -1.10 -16.85
CA SER A 75 -9.76 -1.71 -16.06
C SER A 75 -9.77 -1.14 -14.64
N HIS A 76 -10.85 -0.44 -14.28
CA HIS A 76 -11.05 0.10 -12.94
C HIS A 76 -11.32 -1.02 -11.92
N GLU A 77 -12.10 -2.02 -12.32
CA GLU A 77 -12.44 -3.18 -11.49
C GLU A 77 -11.20 -3.98 -11.12
N PHE A 78 -10.34 -4.27 -12.11
CA PHE A 78 -9.08 -4.97 -11.88
C PHE A 78 -8.18 -4.19 -10.92
N LEU A 79 -8.05 -2.87 -11.11
CA LEU A 79 -7.26 -2.02 -10.23
C LEU A 79 -7.80 -2.04 -8.79
N GLY A 80 -9.11 -1.84 -8.61
CA GLY A 80 -9.74 -1.84 -7.30
C GLY A 80 -9.59 -3.18 -6.57
N ALA A 81 -9.89 -4.28 -7.27
CA ALA A 81 -9.80 -5.62 -6.71
C ALA A 81 -8.37 -6.02 -6.34
N SER A 82 -7.40 -5.79 -7.25
CA SER A 82 -5.99 -6.13 -7.01
C SER A 82 -5.37 -5.29 -5.90
N ALA A 83 -5.60 -3.97 -5.90
CA ALA A 83 -5.10 -3.09 -4.85
C ALA A 83 -5.72 -3.41 -3.48
N SER A 84 -7.03 -3.62 -3.42
CA SER A 84 -7.71 -4.00 -2.17
C SER A 84 -7.20 -5.32 -1.63
N THR A 85 -7.10 -6.34 -2.49
CA THR A 85 -6.57 -7.66 -2.12
C THR A 85 -5.16 -7.56 -1.55
N LEU A 86 -4.28 -6.82 -2.23
CA LEU A 86 -2.90 -6.68 -1.78
C LEU A 86 -2.79 -5.93 -0.45
N LEU A 87 -3.58 -4.87 -0.26
CA LEU A 87 -3.64 -4.12 1.01
C LEU A 87 -4.15 -4.99 2.17
N VAL A 88 -5.16 -5.83 1.93
CA VAL A 88 -5.65 -6.81 2.92
C VAL A 88 -4.58 -7.85 3.23
N LEU A 89 -3.88 -8.38 2.24
CA LEU A 89 -2.78 -9.33 2.45
C LEU A 89 -1.69 -8.72 3.32
N TYR A 90 -1.31 -7.46 3.08
CA TYR A 90 -0.40 -6.73 3.95
C TYR A 90 -0.94 -6.57 5.37
N ALA A 91 -2.21 -6.17 5.52
CA ALA A 91 -2.84 -6.02 6.82
C ALA A 91 -2.85 -7.33 7.62
N VAL A 92 -3.17 -8.46 6.97
CA VAL A 92 -3.15 -9.79 7.56
C VAL A 92 -1.74 -10.20 7.95
N ALA A 93 -0.77 -10.04 7.05
CA ALA A 93 0.63 -10.37 7.33
C ALA A 93 1.18 -9.58 8.53
N MET A 94 0.91 -8.27 8.57
CA MET A 94 1.25 -7.40 9.69
C MET A 94 0.56 -7.85 10.99
N GLY A 95 -0.75 -8.13 10.94
CA GLY A 95 -1.52 -8.59 12.10
C GLY A 95 -1.01 -9.92 12.66
N MET A 96 -0.71 -10.89 11.80
CA MET A 96 -0.12 -12.17 12.21
C MET A 96 1.24 -11.99 12.89
N ASN A 97 2.06 -11.05 12.43
CA ASN A 97 3.35 -10.76 13.06
C ASN A 97 3.22 -10.07 14.41
N ILE A 98 2.25 -9.16 14.57
CA ILE A 98 1.92 -8.56 15.87
C ILE A 98 1.52 -9.66 16.87
N LEU A 99 0.68 -10.62 16.46
CA LEU A 99 0.26 -11.74 17.30
C LEU A 99 1.44 -12.66 17.70
N ARG A 100 2.45 -12.78 16.84
CA ARG A 100 3.69 -13.54 17.11
C ARG A 100 4.69 -12.78 17.98
N GLY A 101 4.37 -11.56 18.42
CA GLY A 101 5.26 -10.70 19.22
C GLY A 101 6.43 -10.10 18.44
N ASN A 102 6.46 -10.25 17.11
CA ASN A 102 7.53 -9.72 16.27
C ASN A 102 7.14 -8.33 15.76
N ARG A 103 7.50 -7.28 16.51
CA ARG A 103 7.14 -5.89 16.18
C ARG A 103 8.20 -5.17 15.36
N LEU A 104 9.44 -5.63 15.31
CA LEU A 104 10.54 -4.98 14.56
C LEU A 104 10.46 -5.31 13.07
N LEU A 105 9.59 -4.63 12.30
CA LEU A 105 9.51 -4.88 10.86
C LEU A 105 9.16 -3.63 10.07
N ASP A 106 10.03 -3.27 9.15
CA ASP A 106 9.75 -2.30 8.10
C ASP A 106 8.83 -2.94 7.05
N CYS A 107 7.61 -2.43 6.84
CA CYS A 107 6.72 -2.92 5.78
C CYS A 107 7.06 -2.34 4.40
N GLY A 108 8.06 -1.44 4.31
CA GLY A 108 8.43 -0.72 3.09
C GLY A 108 7.39 0.30 2.61
N CYS A 109 6.28 0.44 3.33
CA CYS A 109 5.27 1.49 3.09
C CYS A 109 5.49 2.74 3.96
N SER A 110 6.29 2.62 5.03
CA SER A 110 6.63 3.73 5.92
C SER A 110 7.95 4.37 5.50
N TRP A 111 7.93 5.69 5.40
CA TRP A 111 8.99 6.47 4.79
C TRP A 111 10.06 6.83 5.82
N GLY A 112 11.01 5.92 6.01
CA GLY A 112 12.21 6.16 6.82
C GLY A 112 12.19 5.47 8.18
N GLY A 113 13.16 4.57 8.37
CA GLY A 113 13.50 3.93 9.64
C GLY A 113 12.92 2.53 9.83
N ASP A 114 13.55 1.75 10.71
CA ASP A 114 13.07 0.45 11.18
C ASP A 114 11.86 0.64 12.12
N THR A 115 10.76 1.12 11.54
CA THR A 115 9.55 1.41 12.29
C THR A 115 8.87 0.12 12.71
N PRO A 116 8.49 -0.04 13.98
CA PRO A 116 7.86 -1.28 14.40
C PRO A 116 6.43 -1.37 13.83
N VAL A 117 6.04 -2.56 13.38
CA VAL A 117 4.68 -2.82 12.92
C VAL A 117 3.72 -2.63 14.08
N SER A 118 2.76 -1.73 13.88
CA SER A 118 1.74 -1.38 14.87
C SER A 118 0.33 -1.70 14.35
N GLY A 119 -0.63 -1.84 15.27
CA GLY A 119 -2.04 -2.03 14.90
C GLY A 119 -2.62 -0.87 14.08
N LEU A 120 -2.03 0.34 14.21
CA LEU A 120 -2.41 1.52 13.44
C LEU A 120 -2.09 1.34 11.93
N LEU A 121 -0.97 0.69 11.59
CA LEU A 121 -0.63 0.37 10.20
C LEU A 121 -1.61 -0.64 9.59
N VAL A 122 -2.03 -1.65 10.37
CA VAL A 122 -3.05 -2.62 9.97
C VAL A 122 -4.37 -1.90 9.67
N LEU A 123 -4.83 -1.04 10.59
CA LEU A 123 -6.06 -0.26 10.41
C LEU A 123 -5.99 0.64 9.17
N ARG A 124 -4.87 1.34 8.96
CA ARG A 124 -4.66 2.21 7.80
C ARG A 124 -4.76 1.43 6.48
N ASN A 125 -4.16 0.24 6.39
CA ASN A 125 -4.28 -0.59 5.19
C ASN A 125 -5.69 -1.13 4.97
N LEU A 126 -6.42 -1.49 6.02
CA LEU A 126 -7.81 -1.91 5.91
C LEU A 126 -8.73 -0.77 5.44
N LEU A 127 -8.55 0.44 5.97
CA LEU A 127 -9.30 1.62 5.54
C LEU A 127 -9.03 1.95 4.07
N LEU A 128 -7.77 1.89 3.63
CA LEU A 128 -7.44 2.05 2.22
C LEU A 128 -8.04 0.93 1.37
N ALA A 129 -7.97 -0.32 1.83
CA ALA A 129 -8.54 -1.46 1.12
C ALA A 129 -10.05 -1.28 0.88
N CYS A 130 -10.79 -0.81 1.88
CA CYS A 130 -12.21 -0.48 1.75
C CYS A 130 -12.46 0.68 0.78
N GLY A 131 -11.66 1.75 0.87
CA GLY A 131 -11.79 2.92 0.01
C GLY A 131 -11.56 2.59 -1.47
N VAL A 132 -10.54 1.78 -1.79
CA VAL A 132 -10.20 1.42 -3.17
C VAL A 132 -11.10 0.33 -3.74
N LEU A 133 -11.74 -0.49 -2.88
CA LEU A 133 -12.70 -1.51 -3.30
C LEU A 133 -13.91 -0.89 -4.01
N THR A 134 -14.19 0.39 -3.74
CA THR A 134 -15.25 1.12 -4.42
C THR A 134 -15.07 1.10 -5.94
N LEU A 135 -13.83 1.11 -6.47
CA LEU A 135 -13.55 1.04 -7.92
C LEU A 135 -14.08 -0.20 -8.66
N ILE A 136 -14.56 -1.23 -7.94
CA ILE A 136 -15.27 -2.37 -8.53
C ILE A 136 -16.68 -1.98 -9.00
N MET A 137 -17.27 -0.95 -8.42
CA MET A 137 -18.58 -0.47 -8.83
C MET A 137 -18.53 0.21 -10.20
N PRO A 138 -19.62 0.15 -10.99
CA PRO A 138 -19.69 0.83 -12.27
C PRO A 138 -19.47 2.34 -12.10
N ILE A 139 -18.64 2.91 -12.97
CA ILE A 139 -18.40 4.35 -13.00
C ILE A 139 -19.44 4.99 -13.90
N GLU A 140 -19.96 6.13 -13.47
CA GLU A 140 -20.93 6.89 -14.25
C GLU A 140 -20.36 7.26 -15.62
N ALA A 141 -21.11 6.94 -16.67
CA ALA A 141 -20.71 7.16 -18.06
C ALA A 141 -20.89 8.63 -18.45
N ARG A 142 -20.01 9.50 -17.94
CA ARG A 142 -19.94 10.92 -18.31
C ARG A 142 -18.51 11.35 -18.59
N THR A 143 -18.34 12.32 -19.47
CA THR A 143 -17.04 12.91 -19.77
C THR A 143 -16.64 13.90 -18.68
N LEU A 144 -15.41 13.82 -18.22
CA LEU A 144 -14.83 14.80 -17.31
C LEU A 144 -14.41 16.04 -18.09
N THR A 145 -14.75 17.21 -17.56
CA THR A 145 -14.20 18.49 -18.02
C THR A 145 -12.74 18.66 -17.55
N THR A 146 -11.98 19.53 -18.22
CA THR A 146 -10.58 19.84 -17.81
C THR A 146 -10.49 20.30 -16.35
N PHE A 147 -11.47 21.08 -15.89
CA PHE A 147 -11.55 21.55 -14.50
C PHE A 147 -11.73 20.39 -13.52
N GLU A 148 -12.60 19.42 -13.84
CA GLU A 148 -12.82 18.24 -13.01
C GLU A 148 -11.61 17.29 -12.99
N ILE A 149 -10.86 17.18 -14.10
CA ILE A 149 -9.60 16.44 -14.14
C ILE A 149 -8.58 17.09 -13.20
N ALA A 150 -8.42 18.43 -13.27
CA ALA A 150 -7.54 19.16 -12.37
C ALA A 150 -7.96 19.00 -10.90
N ASN A 151 -9.26 19.06 -10.62
CA ASN A 151 -9.79 18.85 -9.28
C ASN A 151 -9.55 17.41 -8.79
N SER A 152 -9.66 16.42 -9.67
CA SER A 152 -9.36 15.01 -9.34
C SER A 152 -7.90 14.83 -8.92
N ALA A 153 -6.98 15.48 -9.64
CA ALA A 153 -5.55 15.46 -9.32
C ALA A 153 -5.26 16.19 -8.00
N ALA A 154 -5.88 17.35 -7.75
CA ALA A 154 -5.76 18.07 -6.49
C ALA A 154 -6.27 17.24 -5.31
N LEU A 155 -7.42 16.59 -5.45
CA LEU A 155 -7.98 15.70 -4.43
C LEU A 155 -7.05 14.50 -4.15
N ALA A 156 -6.49 13.89 -5.19
CA ALA A 156 -5.52 12.81 -5.04
C ALA A 156 -4.25 13.28 -4.32
N PHE A 157 -3.76 14.48 -4.64
CA PHE A 157 -2.60 15.07 -3.99
C PHE A 157 -2.86 15.37 -2.51
N CYS A 158 -4.01 15.94 -2.17
CA CYS A 158 -4.42 16.13 -0.78
C CYS A 158 -4.52 14.80 -0.03
N ALA A 159 -5.11 13.76 -0.63
CA ALA A 159 -5.17 12.43 -0.06
C ALA A 159 -3.76 11.83 0.16
N TYR A 160 -2.82 12.11 -0.75
CA TYR A 160 -1.43 11.70 -0.62
C TYR A 160 -0.71 12.41 0.54
N LEU A 161 -0.91 13.72 0.70
CA LEU A 161 -0.37 14.47 1.84
C LEU A 161 -0.94 13.98 3.17
N ILE A 162 -2.25 13.72 3.23
CA ILE A 162 -2.89 13.13 4.42
C ILE A 162 -2.29 11.76 4.71
N TYR A 163 -2.08 10.95 3.67
CA TYR A 163 -1.45 9.64 3.82
C TYR A 163 -0.06 9.75 4.45
N LEU A 164 0.81 10.63 3.92
CA LEU A 164 2.14 10.86 4.46
C LEU A 164 2.11 11.41 5.89
N ALA A 165 1.19 12.33 6.19
CA ALA A 165 1.04 12.88 7.53
C ALA A 165 0.61 11.80 8.54
N VAL A 166 -0.33 10.92 8.16
CA VAL A 166 -0.76 9.79 8.98
C VAL A 166 0.39 8.80 9.17
N ASP A 167 1.14 8.46 8.12
CA ASP A 167 2.30 7.57 8.22
C ASP A 167 3.36 8.14 9.18
N GLN A 168 3.67 9.43 9.06
CA GLN A 168 4.61 10.10 9.97
C GLN A 168 4.09 10.15 11.42
N LEU A 169 2.79 10.37 11.62
CA LEU A 169 2.18 10.39 12.96
C LEU A 169 2.27 9.01 13.62
N ILE A 170 2.00 7.94 12.86
CA ILE A 170 2.10 6.56 13.34
C ILE A 170 3.56 6.24 13.69
N ASN A 171 4.51 6.65 12.84
CA ASN A 171 5.93 6.48 13.10
C ASN A 171 6.34 7.18 14.42
N ASN A 172 5.99 8.45 14.58
CA ASN A 172 6.29 9.21 15.78
C ASN A 172 5.68 8.58 17.04
N HIS A 173 4.43 8.11 16.95
CA HIS A 173 3.77 7.41 18.05
C HIS A 173 4.51 6.14 18.47
N ASN A 174 4.97 5.36 17.49
CA ASN A 174 5.73 4.13 17.73
C ASN A 174 7.08 4.43 18.42
N LEU A 175 7.81 5.45 17.98
CA LEU A 175 9.08 5.86 18.58
C LEU A 175 8.92 6.31 20.04
N VAL A 176 7.86 7.08 20.33
CA VAL A 176 7.56 7.49 21.71
C VAL A 176 7.27 6.28 22.59
N GLN A 177 6.48 5.31 22.11
CA GLN A 177 6.20 4.09 22.87
C GLN A 177 7.43 3.22 23.13
N GLU A 178 8.41 3.22 22.22
CA GLU A 178 9.66 2.49 22.41
C GLU A 178 10.57 3.16 23.45
N SER A 179 10.63 4.49 23.48
CA SER A 179 11.41 5.24 24.47
C SER A 179 10.92 5.11 25.92
N LEU A 180 9.68 4.68 26.13
CA LEU A 180 9.05 4.51 27.44
C LEU A 180 9.24 3.09 28.03
N LYS A 181 9.86 2.17 27.29
CA LYS A 181 10.13 0.79 27.72
C LYS A 181 11.59 0.63 28.15
#